data_AF-A0A3N2QV54-F1
#
_entry.id   AF-A0A3N2QV54-F1
#
_cell.length_a   1.000
_cell.length_b   1.000
_cell.length_c   1.000
_cell.angle_alpha   90.00
_cell.angle_beta   90.00
_cell.angle_gamma   90.00
#
_symmetry.space_group_name_H-M   'P 1'
#
loop_
_entity.id
_entity.type
_entity.pdbx_description
1 polymer ?
#
loop_
_entity_poly.entity_id
_entity_poly.type
_entity_poly.pdbx_seq_one_letter_code
_entity_poly.pdbx_strand_id
1 'polypeptide(L)'
;MAVHALTALMNRDRQAEATDLFDEAVTIGEKLVDKVEETVAAGGTPPRDEMVDMGIHALSALLNGRQPANVDAVLDESMAAAKAIVARVDAELGEGADDDAREELLDVAVHVQTALLNARPQMPAEELSDRCVSVAKALLARIDAGPA
;
A
#
# COMPACT_ATOMS: atom_id res chain seq x y z
N MET A 1 -6.97 8.72 1.72
CA MET A 1 -8.07 8.02 1.01
C MET A 1 -8.37 8.68 -0.34
N ALA A 2 -9.40 9.52 -0.51
CA ALA A 2 -9.85 10.01 -1.83
C ALA A 2 -8.78 10.82 -2.61
N VAL A 3 -7.96 11.64 -1.93
CA VAL A 3 -6.91 12.45 -2.56
C VAL A 3 -5.83 11.61 -3.26
N HIS A 4 -5.56 10.41 -2.75
CA HIS A 4 -4.55 9.50 -3.31
C HIS A 4 -5.01 8.83 -4.61
N ALA A 5 -6.31 8.57 -4.74
CA ALA A 5 -6.91 8.12 -6.00
C ALA A 5 -7.07 9.30 -6.98
N LEU A 6 -7.49 10.47 -6.49
CA LEU A 6 -7.70 11.67 -7.31
C LEU A 6 -6.45 12.09 -8.09
N THR A 7 -5.27 12.07 -7.46
CA THR A 7 -4.01 12.43 -8.15
C THR A 7 -3.72 11.50 -9.33
N ALA A 8 -3.93 10.19 -9.16
CA ALA A 8 -3.74 9.22 -10.23
C ALA A 8 -4.78 9.38 -11.35
N LEU A 9 -6.02 9.65 -10.99
CA LEU A 9 -7.11 9.92 -11.94
C LEU A 9 -6.87 11.20 -12.76
N MET A 10 -6.40 12.28 -12.13
CA MET A 10 -6.02 13.52 -12.81
C MET A 10 -4.82 13.33 -13.76
N ASN A 11 -3.86 12.47 -13.39
CA ASN A 11 -2.76 12.10 -14.29
C ASN A 11 -3.24 11.31 -15.51
N ARG A 12 -4.27 10.47 -15.33
CA ARG A 12 -4.89 9.66 -16.39
C ARG A 12 -5.65 10.52 -17.39
N ASP A 13 -6.52 11.39 -16.91
CA ASP A 13 -7.35 12.22 -17.76
C ASP A 13 -7.18 13.70 -17.40
N ARG A 14 -6.14 14.30 -17.99
CA ARG A 14 -5.83 15.72 -17.81
C ARG A 14 -6.89 16.66 -18.38
N GLN A 15 -7.89 16.14 -19.07
CA GLN A 15 -8.98 16.91 -19.69
C GLN A 15 -10.32 16.67 -19.00
N ALA A 16 -10.41 15.72 -18.07
CA ALA A 16 -11.62 15.51 -17.27
C ALA A 16 -11.85 16.65 -16.29
N GLU A 17 -13.13 16.95 -16.05
CA GLU A 17 -13.53 17.92 -15.04
C GLU A 17 -13.18 17.40 -13.65
N ALA A 18 -12.66 18.29 -12.79
CA ALA A 18 -12.19 17.91 -11.46
C ALA A 18 -13.30 17.30 -10.59
N THR A 19 -14.56 17.65 -10.83
CA THR A 19 -15.74 17.10 -10.14
C THR A 19 -16.01 15.65 -10.53
N ASP A 20 -15.86 15.29 -11.81
CA ASP A 20 -16.09 13.92 -12.27
C ASP A 20 -15.01 12.98 -11.72
N LEU A 21 -13.76 13.47 -11.68
CA LEU A 21 -12.66 12.74 -11.07
C LEU A 21 -12.79 12.62 -9.54
N PHE A 22 -13.44 13.59 -8.91
CA PHE A 22 -13.74 13.54 -7.47
C PHE A 22 -14.75 12.45 -7.15
N ASP A 23 -15.86 12.36 -7.89
CA ASP A 23 -16.87 11.32 -7.68
C ASP A 23 -16.31 9.91 -7.96
N GLU A 24 -15.49 9.76 -9.00
CA GLU A 24 -14.76 8.51 -9.26
C GLU A 24 -13.79 8.18 -8.11
N ALA A 25 -13.06 9.16 -7.58
CA ALA A 25 -12.15 8.97 -6.45
C ALA A 25 -12.89 8.57 -5.14
N VAL A 26 -14.07 9.13 -4.90
CA VAL A 26 -14.93 8.75 -3.76
C VAL A 26 -15.41 7.33 -3.91
N THR A 27 -15.94 6.96 -5.08
CA THR A 27 -16.40 5.59 -5.37
C THR A 27 -15.29 4.56 -5.17
N ILE A 28 -14.07 4.86 -5.64
CA ILE A 28 -12.90 4.01 -5.43
C ILE A 28 -12.56 3.90 -3.93
N GLY A 29 -12.65 5.01 -3.19
CA GLY A 29 -12.43 5.04 -1.75
C GLY A 29 -13.44 4.20 -0.97
N GLU A 30 -14.71 4.23 -1.33
CA GLU A 30 -15.77 3.41 -0.72
C GLU A 30 -15.50 1.91 -0.97
N LYS A 31 -15.21 1.54 -2.23
CA LYS A 31 -14.85 0.16 -2.58
C LYS A 31 -13.62 -0.34 -1.82
N LEU A 32 -12.63 0.52 -1.58
CA LEU A 32 -11.46 0.17 -0.77
C LEU A 32 -11.87 -0.16 0.67
N VAL A 33 -12.72 0.66 1.29
CA VAL A 33 -13.20 0.40 2.66
C VAL A 33 -13.94 -0.94 2.69
N ASP A 34 -14.90 -1.16 1.79
CA ASP A 34 -15.65 -2.40 1.74
C ASP A 34 -14.72 -3.61 1.59
N LYS A 35 -13.72 -3.51 0.72
CA LYS A 35 -12.73 -4.57 0.52
C LYS A 35 -11.88 -4.82 1.76
N VAL A 36 -11.49 -3.77 2.49
CA VAL A 36 -10.78 -3.92 3.77
C VAL A 36 -11.67 -4.62 4.79
N GLU A 37 -12.93 -4.24 4.94
CA GLU A 37 -13.86 -4.89 5.87
C GLU A 37 -14.04 -6.38 5.52
N GLU A 38 -14.26 -6.71 4.24
CA GLU A 38 -14.33 -8.10 3.76
C GLU A 38 -13.06 -8.88 4.13
N THR A 39 -11.90 -8.25 3.91
CA THR A 39 -10.59 -8.87 4.10
C THR A 39 -10.29 -9.15 5.56
N VAL A 40 -10.65 -8.21 6.45
CA VAL A 40 -10.51 -8.34 7.91
C VAL A 40 -11.49 -9.37 8.46
N ALA A 41 -12.74 -9.36 7.98
CA ALA A 41 -13.76 -10.33 8.38
C ALA A 41 -13.39 -11.78 7.99
N ALA A 42 -12.64 -11.96 6.89
CA ALA A 42 -12.19 -13.27 6.41
C ALA A 42 -10.99 -13.87 7.19
N GLY A 43 -10.36 -13.13 8.10
CA GLY A 43 -9.23 -13.61 8.89
C GLY A 43 -8.42 -12.45 9.47
N GLY A 44 -8.63 -12.17 10.76
CA GLY A 44 -8.30 -10.93 11.46
C GLY A 44 -6.83 -10.62 11.73
N THR A 45 -6.00 -10.64 10.68
CA THR A 45 -4.68 -10.01 10.65
C THR A 45 -4.39 -9.62 9.20
N PRO A 46 -3.91 -8.40 8.92
CA PRO A 46 -3.58 -7.29 9.82
C PRO A 46 -4.79 -6.57 10.43
N PRO A 47 -4.59 -5.71 11.45
CA PRO A 47 -5.56 -4.71 11.91
C PRO A 47 -6.17 -3.90 10.77
N ARG A 48 -7.41 -3.46 10.98
CA ARG A 48 -8.19 -2.74 9.96
C ARG A 48 -7.53 -1.45 9.50
N ASP A 49 -6.98 -0.67 10.42
CA ASP A 49 -6.28 0.58 10.16
C ASP A 49 -5.02 0.37 9.32
N GLU A 50 -4.19 -0.62 9.66
CA GLU A 50 -3.04 -1.03 8.85
C GLU A 50 -3.50 -1.42 7.42
N MET A 51 -4.57 -2.21 7.33
CA MET A 51 -5.13 -2.60 6.02
C MET A 51 -5.62 -1.42 5.19
N VAL A 52 -6.27 -0.44 5.83
CA VAL A 52 -6.70 0.80 5.14
C VAL A 52 -5.48 1.56 4.64
N ASP A 53 -4.48 1.81 5.48
CA ASP A 53 -3.33 2.63 5.12
C ASP A 53 -2.52 2.01 3.97
N MET A 54 -2.11 0.75 4.13
CA MET A 54 -1.38 0.00 3.12
C MET A 54 -2.18 -0.16 1.83
N GLY A 55 -3.49 -0.38 1.96
CA GLY A 55 -4.42 -0.45 0.84
C GLY A 55 -4.45 0.84 0.02
N ILE A 56 -4.50 2.00 0.67
CA ILE A 56 -4.45 3.31 0.00
C ILE A 56 -3.13 3.50 -0.75
N HIS A 57 -2.01 3.16 -0.11
CA HIS A 57 -0.68 3.33 -0.69
C HIS A 57 -0.49 2.45 -1.94
N ALA A 58 -0.83 1.17 -1.85
CA ALA A 58 -0.79 0.25 -2.99
C ALA A 58 -1.75 0.70 -4.10
N LEU A 59 -3.00 1.05 -3.77
CA LEU A 59 -3.99 1.51 -4.74
C LEU A 59 -3.53 2.77 -5.46
N SER A 60 -3.00 3.75 -4.74
CA SER A 60 -2.50 5.00 -5.31
C SER A 60 -1.34 4.75 -6.28
N ALA A 61 -0.39 3.89 -5.87
CA ALA A 61 0.76 3.56 -6.70
C ALA A 61 0.36 2.77 -7.94
N LEU A 62 -0.55 1.81 -7.79
CA LEU A 62 -1.04 1.01 -8.89
C LEU A 62 -1.85 1.86 -9.87
N LEU A 63 -2.74 2.74 -9.41
CA LEU A 63 -3.49 3.65 -10.30
C LEU A 63 -2.58 4.63 -11.07
N ASN A 64 -1.44 5.02 -10.48
CA ASN A 64 -0.45 5.88 -11.14
C ASN A 64 0.42 5.09 -12.14
N GLY A 65 0.92 3.92 -11.73
CA GLY A 65 1.83 3.11 -12.52
C GLY A 65 1.15 2.33 -13.64
N ARG A 66 -0.11 1.94 -13.45
CA ARG A 66 -0.94 1.26 -14.45
C ARG A 66 -2.36 1.82 -14.42
N GLN A 67 -3.01 1.89 -15.57
CA GLN A 67 -4.43 2.26 -15.63
C GLN A 67 -5.26 0.98 -15.66
N PRO A 68 -5.85 0.54 -14.54
CA PRO A 68 -6.60 -0.70 -14.53
C PRO A 68 -7.94 -0.54 -15.24
N ALA A 69 -8.28 -1.52 -16.08
CA ALA A 69 -9.63 -1.65 -16.65
C ALA A 69 -10.65 -2.15 -15.61
N ASN A 70 -10.18 -2.73 -14.49
CA ASN A 70 -11.01 -3.24 -13.40
C ASN A 70 -10.41 -2.84 -12.05
N VAL A 71 -11.08 -1.92 -11.35
CA VAL A 71 -10.67 -1.43 -10.02
C VAL A 71 -10.68 -2.54 -8.98
N ASP A 72 -11.63 -3.47 -9.05
CA ASP A 72 -11.80 -4.51 -8.00
C ASP A 72 -10.60 -5.47 -7.98
N ALA A 73 -10.04 -5.80 -9.15
CA ALA A 73 -8.81 -6.59 -9.24
C ALA A 73 -7.60 -5.86 -8.63
N VAL A 74 -7.53 -4.53 -8.76
CA VAL A 74 -6.46 -3.72 -8.14
C VAL A 74 -6.62 -3.66 -6.63
N LEU A 75 -7.85 -3.59 -6.14
CA LEU A 75 -8.13 -3.66 -4.71
C LEU A 75 -7.71 -5.01 -4.14
N ASP A 76 -8.04 -6.12 -4.81
CA ASP A 76 -7.60 -7.46 -4.39
C ASP A 76 -6.06 -7.57 -4.35
N GLU A 77 -5.37 -7.06 -5.37
CA GLU A 77 -3.89 -7.00 -5.38
C GLU A 77 -3.33 -6.13 -4.26
N SER A 78 -3.99 -5.00 -3.95
CA SER A 78 -3.58 -4.10 -2.88
C SER A 78 -3.71 -4.78 -1.51
N MET A 79 -4.80 -5.51 -1.27
CA MET A 79 -4.99 -6.28 -0.04
C MET A 79 -3.98 -7.44 0.08
N ALA A 80 -3.71 -8.13 -1.03
CA ALA A 80 -2.72 -9.20 -1.05
C ALA A 80 -1.31 -8.67 -0.72
N ALA A 81 -0.94 -7.53 -1.30
CA ALA A 81 0.33 -6.87 -1.02
C ALA A 81 0.43 -6.37 0.44
N ALA A 82 -0.64 -5.77 0.98
CA ALA A 82 -0.70 -5.35 2.38
C ALA A 82 -0.47 -6.54 3.32
N LYS A 83 -1.24 -7.63 3.15
CA LYS A 83 -1.07 -8.87 3.92
C LYS A 83 0.34 -9.44 3.85
N ALA A 84 0.93 -9.47 2.64
CA ALA A 84 2.27 -10.01 2.44
C ALA A 84 3.35 -9.16 3.13
N ILE A 85 3.22 -7.83 3.11
CA ILE A 85 4.16 -6.93 3.80
C ILE A 85 4.06 -7.10 5.31
N VAL A 86 2.84 -7.08 5.88
CA VAL A 86 2.68 -7.26 7.33
C VAL A 86 3.24 -8.59 7.79
N ALA A 87 2.86 -9.69 7.11
CA ALA A 87 3.38 -11.00 7.43
C ALA A 87 4.92 -11.07 7.33
N ARG A 88 5.53 -10.34 6.40
CA ARG A 88 6.98 -10.30 6.25
C ARG A 88 7.66 -9.47 7.34
N VAL A 89 7.08 -8.34 7.73
CA VAL A 89 7.55 -7.51 8.85
C VAL A 89 7.50 -8.31 10.15
N ASP A 90 6.35 -8.94 10.43
CA ASP A 90 6.17 -9.78 11.62
C ASP A 90 7.18 -10.93 11.67
N ALA A 91 7.40 -11.61 10.53
CA ALA A 91 8.37 -12.69 10.44
C ALA A 91 9.83 -12.21 10.60
N GLU A 92 10.13 -10.99 10.18
CA GLU A 92 11.47 -10.42 10.22
C GLU A 92 11.87 -9.93 11.62
N LEU A 93 10.92 -9.37 12.37
CA LEU A 93 11.14 -8.90 13.73
C LEU A 93 11.00 -10.03 14.77
N GLY A 94 10.18 -11.04 14.48
CA GLY A 94 9.98 -12.20 15.33
C GLY A 94 9.06 -11.95 16.53
N GLU A 95 8.83 -13.00 17.32
CA GLU A 95 8.00 -12.93 18.52
C GLU A 95 8.62 -12.01 19.59
N GLY A 96 7.86 -11.01 20.06
CA GLY A 96 8.27 -10.11 21.13
C GLY A 96 8.98 -8.84 20.68
N ALA A 97 8.95 -8.52 19.39
CA ALA A 97 9.28 -7.19 18.89
C ALA A 97 8.43 -6.13 19.58
N ASP A 98 9.01 -4.96 19.86
CA ASP A 98 8.25 -3.83 20.36
C ASP A 98 7.36 -3.25 19.24
N ASP A 99 6.23 -2.67 19.66
CA ASP A 99 5.23 -2.13 18.73
C ASP A 99 5.81 -0.97 17.89
N ASP A 100 6.71 -0.18 18.48
CA ASP A 100 7.35 0.97 17.82
C ASP A 100 8.24 0.54 16.64
N ALA A 101 9.08 -0.49 16.82
CA ALA A 101 9.95 -1.04 15.78
C ALA A 101 9.14 -1.76 14.69
N ARG A 102 8.02 -2.38 15.07
CA ARG A 102 7.07 -2.96 14.12
C ARG A 102 6.42 -1.87 13.27
N GLU A 103 5.90 -0.82 13.90
CA GLU A 103 5.27 0.32 13.22
C GLU A 103 6.26 1.04 12.31
N GLU A 104 7.47 1.34 12.80
CA GLU A 104 8.51 2.03 12.03
C GLU A 104 8.94 1.21 10.79
N LEU A 105 9.18 -0.09 10.94
CA LEU A 105 9.55 -0.93 9.80
C LEU A 105 8.40 -1.06 8.80
N LEU A 106 7.15 -1.14 9.28
CA LEU A 106 5.96 -1.23 8.45
C LEU A 106 5.74 0.07 7.65
N ASP A 107 5.84 1.23 8.28
CA ASP A 107 5.72 2.54 7.64
C ASP A 107 6.73 2.72 6.50
N VAL A 108 8.02 2.47 6.79
CA VAL A 108 9.07 2.56 5.76
C VAL A 108 8.84 1.53 4.64
N ALA A 109 8.41 0.31 4.96
CA ALA A 109 8.12 -0.71 3.96
C ALA A 109 6.96 -0.32 3.02
N VAL A 110 5.93 0.35 3.54
CA VAL A 110 4.78 0.85 2.75
C VAL A 110 5.19 2.03 1.85
N HIS A 111 6.07 2.90 2.32
CA HIS A 111 6.64 3.95 1.48
C HIS A 111 7.51 3.37 0.35
N VAL A 112 8.30 2.33 0.64
CA VAL A 112 9.05 1.60 -0.41
C VAL A 112 8.10 0.92 -1.39
N GLN A 113 7.03 0.29 -0.91
CA GLN A 113 6.00 -0.33 -1.75
C GLN A 113 5.44 0.67 -2.76
N THR A 114 5.09 1.87 -2.28
CA THR A 114 4.58 2.96 -3.12
C THR A 114 5.57 3.29 -4.24
N ALA A 115 6.86 3.44 -3.92
CA ALA A 115 7.89 3.74 -4.90
C ALA A 115 8.10 2.60 -5.91
N LEU A 116 8.13 1.35 -5.44
CA LEU A 116 8.31 0.17 -6.29
C LEU A 116 7.15 -0.02 -7.25
N LEU A 117 5.90 0.07 -6.78
CA LEU A 117 4.71 -0.12 -7.60
C LEU A 117 4.50 1.02 -8.61
N ASN A 118 4.90 2.25 -8.26
CA ASN A 118 4.93 3.36 -9.23
C ASN A 118 5.90 3.08 -10.38
N ALA A 119 7.08 2.52 -10.09
CA ALA A 119 8.10 2.22 -11.11
C ALA A 119 7.86 0.88 -11.85
N ARG A 120 7.26 -0.09 -11.17
CA ARG A 120 7.02 -1.48 -11.61
C ARG A 120 5.65 -1.95 -11.13
N PRO A 121 4.58 -1.63 -11.87
CA PRO A 121 3.19 -1.79 -11.41
C PRO A 121 2.69 -3.25 -11.39
N GLN A 122 3.53 -4.20 -11.79
CA GLN A 122 3.24 -5.62 -11.79
C GLN A 122 4.37 -6.34 -11.06
N MET A 123 4.08 -6.78 -9.84
CA MET A 123 5.00 -7.53 -9.00
C MET A 123 4.19 -8.49 -8.13
N PRO A 124 4.57 -9.78 -8.02
CA PRO A 124 3.94 -10.71 -7.09
C PRO A 124 4.03 -10.18 -5.65
N ALA A 125 2.98 -10.37 -4.85
CA ALA A 125 2.90 -9.83 -3.48
C ALA A 125 4.06 -10.29 -2.58
N GLU A 126 4.49 -11.55 -2.70
CA GLU A 126 5.63 -12.09 -1.96
C GLU A 126 6.96 -11.44 -2.40
N GLU A 127 7.19 -11.29 -3.70
CA GLU A 127 8.40 -10.62 -4.20
C GLU A 127 8.42 -9.14 -3.79
N LEU A 128 7.26 -8.49 -3.83
CA LEU A 128 7.10 -7.11 -3.41
C LEU A 128 7.40 -6.95 -1.93
N SER A 129 6.81 -7.79 -1.06
CA SER A 129 7.03 -7.70 0.39
C SER A 129 8.49 -7.94 0.77
N ASP A 130 9.15 -8.92 0.14
CA ASP A 130 10.59 -9.18 0.35
C ASP A 130 11.44 -7.95 0.02
N ARG A 131 11.19 -7.31 -1.12
CA ARG A 131 11.92 -6.11 -1.54
C ARG A 131 11.63 -4.93 -0.62
N CYS A 132 10.36 -4.71 -0.25
CA CYS A 132 9.96 -3.62 0.64
C CYS A 132 10.67 -3.72 1.98
N VAL A 133 10.58 -4.87 2.65
CA VAL A 133 11.19 -5.09 3.97
C VAL A 133 12.72 -5.02 3.88
N SER A 134 13.32 -5.62 2.83
CA SER A 134 14.78 -5.57 2.65
C SER A 134 15.31 -4.14 2.51
N VAL A 135 14.66 -3.30 1.70
CA VAL A 135 15.06 -1.90 1.50
C VAL A 135 14.76 -1.07 2.74
N ALA A 136 13.61 -1.28 3.38
CA ALA A 136 13.22 -0.56 4.59
C ALA A 136 14.25 -0.75 5.72
N LYS A 137 14.67 -2.00 5.98
CA LYS A 137 15.74 -2.30 6.92
C LYS A 137 17.05 -1.59 6.58
N ALA A 138 17.43 -1.60 5.30
CA ALA A 138 18.66 -0.96 4.85
C ALA A 138 18.60 0.58 5.01
N LEU A 139 17.42 1.18 4.87
CA LEU A 139 17.22 2.62 5.10
C LEU A 139 17.31 2.96 6.59
N LEU A 140 16.59 2.24 7.45
CA LEU A 140 16.61 2.45 8.91
C LEU A 140 18.02 2.32 9.47
N ALA A 141 18.74 1.25 9.11
CA ALA A 141 20.12 1.05 9.54
C ALA A 141 21.07 2.20 9.13
N ARG A 142 20.80 2.87 8.00
CA ARG A 142 21.57 4.04 7.56
C ARG A 142 21.18 5.32 8.30
N ILE A 143 19.91 5.46 8.67
CA ILE A 143 19.42 6.59 9.47
C ILE A 143 20.03 6.49 10.88
N ASP A 144 19.99 5.31 11.49
CA ASP A 144 20.53 5.04 12.83
C ASP A 144 22.04 5.26 12.92
N ALA A 145 22.77 4.94 11.85
CA ALA A 145 24.21 5.18 11.76
C ALA A 145 24.57 6.69 11.74
N GLY A 146 23.60 7.55 11.44
CA GLY A 146 23.79 8.99 11.29
C GLY A 146 24.58 9.39 10.03
N PRO A 147 24.73 10.69 9.76
CA PRO A 147 25.60 11.16 8.69
C PRO A 147 27.05 10.80 8.99
N ALA A 148 27.75 10.26 7.98
CA ALA A 148 29.19 10.01 8.02
C ALA A 148 30.01 11.31 8.05
#